data_AF-A0A433MWC1-F1
#
_entry.id   AF-A0A433MWC1-F1
#
_cell.length_a   1.000
_cell.length_b   1.000
_cell.length_c   1.000
_cell.angle_alpha   90.00
_cell.angle_beta   90.00
_cell.angle_gamma   90.00
#
_symmetry.space_group_name_H-M   'P 1'
#
loop_
_entity.id
_entity.type
_entity.pdbx_description
1 polymer ?
#
loop_
_entity_poly.entity_id
_entity_poly.type
_entity_poly.pdbx_seq_one_letter_code
_entity_poly.pdbx_strand_id
1 'polypeptide(L)' 'MKAYEFPAKVTSEGKIELPDTVLHQLSHDQQVKVIILVNEPNEDEEDDKAWHHLAAKQLLKGYNEEDAIYDTL' A
#
# COMPACT_ATOMS: atom_id res chain seq x y z
N MET A 1 9.09 21.42 3.73
CA MET A 1 7.64 21.16 3.60
C MET A 1 7.27 20.17 4.69
N LYS A 2 6.20 20.40 5.48
CA LYS A 2 5.74 19.47 6.51
C LYS A 2 4.54 18.69 5.96
N ALA A 3 4.56 17.37 6.09
CA ALA A 3 3.45 16.50 5.73
C ALA A 3 2.84 15.94 7.02
N TYR A 4 1.52 15.84 7.06
CA TYR A 4 0.77 15.27 8.16
C TYR A 4 0.05 14.04 7.66
N GLU A 5 0.34 12.89 8.27
CA GLU A 5 -0.33 11.64 8.00
C GLU A 5 -1.20 11.29 9.19
N PHE A 6 -2.48 11.05 8.94
CA PHE A 6 -3.44 10.62 9.95
C PHE A 6 -4.45 9.68 9.30
N PRO A 7 -4.90 8.63 10.02
CA PRO A 7 -5.95 7.77 9.52
C PRO A 7 -7.25 8.57 9.45
N ALA A 8 -7.77 8.74 8.24
CA ALA A 8 -9.04 9.43 8.00
C ALA A 8 -10.02 8.48 7.33
N LYS A 9 -11.27 8.49 7.77
CA LYS A 9 -12.35 7.76 7.11
C LYS A 9 -13.16 8.74 6.27
N VAL A 10 -13.54 8.29 5.07
CA VAL A 10 -14.54 8.99 4.27
C VAL A 10 -15.90 8.72 4.91
N THR A 11 -16.59 9.78 5.31
CA THR A 11 -17.94 9.67 5.87
C THR A 11 -18.93 9.24 4.79
N SER A 12 -20.12 8.80 5.18
CA SER A 12 -21.20 8.42 4.25
C SER A 12 -21.63 9.55 3.31
N GLU A 13 -21.26 10.79 3.61
CA GLU A 13 -21.50 11.96 2.77
C GLU A 13 -20.37 12.23 1.74
N GLY A 14 -19.34 11.38 1.69
CA GLY A 14 -18.20 11.57 0.80
C GLY A 14 -17.21 12.65 1.27
N LYS A 15 -17.26 13.05 2.54
CA LYS A 15 -16.33 14.04 3.13
C LYS A 15 -15.24 13.34 3.93
N ILE A 16 -14.04 13.91 3.94
CA ILE A 16 -12.94 13.50 4.82
C ILE A 16 -12.99 14.37 6.07
N GLU A 17 -13.20 13.77 7.23
CA GLU A 17 -13.12 14.49 8.49
C GLU A 17 -11.66 14.67 8.90
N LEU A 18 -11.27 15.93 9.08
CA LEU A 18 -9.96 16.32 9.58
C LEU A 18 -10.00 16.32 11.11
N PRO A 19 -9.08 15.61 11.80
CA PRO A 19 -8.99 15.69 13.25
C PRO A 19 -8.68 17.13 13.70
N ASP A 20 -9.28 17.56 14.81
CA ASP A 20 -9.03 18.89 15.41
C ASP A 20 -7.54 19.14 15.69
N THR A 21 -6.77 18.08 15.98
CA THR A 21 -5.33 18.14 16.19
C THR A 21 -4.56 18.66 14.97
N VAL A 22 -5.04 18.40 13.76
CA VAL A 22 -4.46 18.91 12.51
C VAL A 22 -4.95 20.34 12.27
N LEU A 23 -6.22 20.62 12.54
CA LEU A 23 -6.79 21.97 12.42
C LEU A 23 -6.07 22.98 13.33
N HIS A 24 -5.70 22.59 14.55
CA HIS A 24 -4.91 23.42 15.46
C HIS A 24 -3.47 23.67 15.02
N GLN A 25 -2.91 22.80 14.18
CA GLN A 25 -1.54 22.95 13.65
C GLN A 25 -1.48 23.73 12.34
N LEU A 26 -2.63 23.91 11.68
CA LEU A 26 -2.77 24.70 10.48
C LEU A 26 -3.01 26.17 10.85
N SER A 27 -2.10 27.04 10.44
CA SER A 27 -2.29 28.49 10.57
C SER A 27 -3.48 28.94 9.70
N HIS A 28 -4.28 29.88 10.20
CA HIS A 28 -5.35 30.51 9.42
C HIS A 28 -4.78 31.13 8.12
N ASP A 29 -5.51 30.98 7.00
CA ASP A 29 -5.14 31.44 5.65
C ASP A 29 -3.86 30.85 5.02
N GLN A 30 -3.39 29.70 5.51
CA GLN A 30 -2.23 29.03 4.91
C GLN A 30 -2.64 28.18 3.68
N GLN A 31 -1.97 28.39 2.54
CA GLN A 31 -2.12 27.51 1.39
C GLN A 31 -1.48 26.14 1.69
N VAL A 32 -2.27 25.08 1.57
CA VAL A 32 -1.82 23.69 1.81
C VAL A 32 -1.99 22.83 0.58
N LYS A 33 -1.08 21.87 0.41
CA LYS A 33 -1.18 20.81 -0.60
C LYS A 33 -1.78 19.58 0.07
N VAL A 34 -2.95 19.15 -0.39
CA VAL A 34 -3.63 17.94 0.11
C VAL A 34 -3.22 16.75 -0.76
N ILE A 35 -2.80 15.66 -0.13
CA ILE A 35 -2.55 14.37 -0.79
C ILE A 35 -3.46 13.36 -0.09
N ILE A 36 -4.29 12.67 -0.86
CA ILE A 36 -5.22 11.65 -0.37
C ILE A 36 -4.71 10.31 -0.88
N LEU A 37 -4.35 9.42 0.04
CA LEU A 37 -4.03 8.03 -0.28
C LEU A 37 -5.26 7.20 0.08
N VAL A 38 -5.85 6.55 -0.91
CA VAL A 38 -6.93 5.59 -0.72
C VAL A 38 -6.30 4.21 -0.74
N ASN A 39 -6.56 3.41 0.29
CA ASN A 39 -6.16 2.02 0.27
C ASN A 39 -7.15 1.27 -0.61
N GLU A 40 -6.75 0.95 -1.83
CA GLU A 40 -7.58 0.15 -2.72
C GLU A 40 -7.67 -1.26 -2.15
N PRO A 41 -8.88 -1.85 -2.06
CA PRO A 41 -9.01 -3.24 -1.65
C PRO A 41 -8.41 -4.12 -2.75
N ASN A 42 -7.20 -4.62 -2.49
CA ASN A 42 -6.65 -5.84 -3.06
C ASN A 42 -6.37 -5.88 -4.58
N GLU A 43 -5.98 -4.80 -5.24
CA GLU A 43 -5.22 -4.97 -6.49
C GLU A 43 -3.81 -5.47 -6.16
N ASP A 44 -3.13 -4.87 -5.18
CA ASP A 44 -1.77 -5.28 -4.78
C ASP A 44 -1.70 -6.71 -4.20
N GLU A 45 -2.68 -7.16 -3.40
CA GLU A 45 -2.67 -8.53 -2.88
C GLU A 45 -2.94 -9.61 -3.95
N GLU A 46 -3.73 -9.29 -4.97
CA GLU A 46 -3.99 -10.21 -6.09
C GLU A 46 -2.80 -10.21 -7.06
N ASP A 47 -2.23 -9.04 -7.35
CA ASP A 47 -1.04 -8.90 -8.19
C ASP A 47 0.20 -9.53 -7.54
N ASP A 48 0.43 -9.34 -6.24
CA ASP A 48 1.52 -10.00 -5.52
C ASP A 48 1.36 -11.53 -5.55
N LYS A 49 0.14 -12.05 -5.37
CA LYS A 49 -0.12 -13.50 -5.46
C LYS A 49 0.09 -14.01 -6.89
N ALA A 50 -0.35 -13.26 -7.90
CA ALA A 50 -0.14 -13.59 -9.31
C ALA A 50 1.35 -13.57 -9.67
N TRP A 51 2.09 -12.59 -9.16
CA TRP A 51 3.52 -12.44 -9.36
C TRP A 51 4.32 -13.55 -8.67
N HIS A 52 3.98 -13.88 -7.43
CA HIS A 52 4.54 -15.03 -6.71
C HIS A 52 4.26 -16.36 -7.44
N HIS A 53 3.05 -16.55 -7.96
CA HIS A 53 2.69 -17.74 -8.72
C HIS A 53 3.48 -17.85 -10.04
N LEU A 54 3.60 -16.76 -10.79
CA LEU A 54 4.40 -16.71 -12.01
C LEU A 54 5.88 -16.95 -11.75
N ALA A 55 6.44 -16.33 -10.70
CA ALA A 55 7.83 -16.50 -10.31
C ALA A 55 8.12 -17.96 -9.93
N ALA A 56 7.29 -18.58 -9.09
CA ALA A 56 7.44 -19.99 -8.72
C ALA A 56 7.43 -20.91 -9.95
N LYS A 57 6.48 -20.68 -10.88
CA LYS A 57 6.36 -21.48 -12.11
C LYS A 57 7.55 -21.32 -13.05
N GLN A 58 8.07 -20.11 -13.22
CA GLN A 58 9.22 -19.86 -14.10
C GLN A 58 10.54 -20.34 -13.47
N LEU A 59 10.68 -20.21 -12.15
CA LEU A 59 11.85 -20.70 -11.42
C LEU A 59 11.93 -22.23 -11.47
N LEU A 60 10.81 -22.93 -11.22
CA LEU A 60 10.73 -24.39 -11.30
C LEU A 60 10.90 -24.94 -12.72
N LYS A 61 10.68 -24.13 -13.76
CA LYS A 61 10.86 -24.55 -15.16
C LYS A 61 12.34 -24.79 -15.52
N GLY A 62 13.26 -24.15 -14.82
CA GLY A 62 14.71 -24.37 -14.96
C GLY A 62 15.28 -25.32 -13.91
N TYR A 63 14.46 -25.77 -12.96
CA TYR A 63 14.88 -26.62 -11.86
C TYR A 63 14.91 -28.08 -12.32
N ASN A 64 16.08 -28.72 -12.26
CA ASN A 64 16.25 -30.11 -12.63
C ASN A 64 16.22 -31.01 -11.38
N GLU A 65 15.98 -32.31 -11.53
CA GLU A 65 15.97 -33.27 -10.41
C GLU A 65 17.33 -33.34 -9.67
N GLU A 66 18.43 -32.99 -10.35
CA GLU A 66 19.76 -32.88 -9.76
C GLU A 66 19.90 -31.68 -8.81
N ASP A 67 19.09 -30.64 -9.01
CA ASP A 67 19.10 -29.44 -8.18
C ASP A 67 18.32 -29.64 -6.86
N ALA A 68 17.52 -30.72 -6.73
CA ALA A 68 16.73 -31.06 -5.54
C ALA A 68 17.57 -31.22 -4.26
N ILE A 69 18.89 -31.34 -4.38
CA ILE A 69 19.83 -31.33 -3.26
C ILE A 69 19.72 -30.00 -2.48
N TYR A 70 19.41 -28.88 -3.15
CA TYR A 70 19.27 -27.57 -2.53
C TYR A 70 17.96 -27.37 -1.77
N ASP A 71 16.96 -28.25 -1.91
CA ASP A 71 15.69 -28.16 -1.18
C ASP A 71 15.82 -28.44 0.33
N THR A 72 16.94 -29.05 0.73
CA THR A 72 17.18 -29.53 2.11
C THR A 72 18.21 -28.73 2.90
N LEU A 73 18.72 -27.63 2.33
CA LEU A 73 19.61 -26.66 2.97
C LEU A 73 18.82 -25.50 3.59
#